data_AF-A0A1J0EFX9-F1
#
_entry.id   AF-A0A1J0EFX9-F1
#
_cell.length_a   1.000
_cell.length_b   1.000
_cell.length_c   1.000
_cell.angle_alpha   90.00
_cell.angle_beta   90.00
_cell.angle_gamma   90.00
#
_symmetry.space_group_name_H-M   'P 1'
#
loop_
_entity.id
_entity.type
_entity.pdbx_description
1 polymer ?
#
loop_
_entity_poly.entity_id
_entity_poly.type
_entity_poly.pdbx_seq_one_letter_code
_entity_poly.pdbx_strand_id
1 'polypeptide(L)'
;MNPKENYLHEFFRIFFANKQLVKRVFLIVAVIALLLPLVLKQSFDITAQVIVQSKKLSQGDATTSLTQDNATFIPPSLADMETEANILRSPALIRQTISELRDKGEYTPSPGIFVKLVTEPVRNVIVNPLREYVINPVRKVVGLEVDPVRDTALDGLTQQAIDSLKVETLPGSNVISIVYAFGDPAQGTKFVAQLLQNYLQNRQELQSIDLPQTFYEQKKMQYQVRLDGLEGTRLALLESIGSSDPKEETTFRLNAINTEEQALNLYRDRLLQGQRWLDYLKTSLTAANSSKLNDYAFPYTFTNTVGDVAYEDREIKQLGEQLTTQVTRYNNDLAVFQPGSEPMMLDREQITRTRQQFLKIVSNRIQERTSDLAIISSVIDQKTARIADYKNRIHQLQETQSKLRQMDTEINALHAAFSTYAQRFAESSTARLLDNDLSNARVLSPPYEPTDPAFPKPLLIIPFGMLTGLLLAIALVYVREFFDHHFKHPAQISHELGLPVLLVINDQNVSPTNPHPNWTVPSFVHWVRH
;
A
#
# COMPACT_ATOMS: atom_id res chain seq x y z
N MET A 1 -53.28 78.21 -13.15
CA MET A 1 -53.21 76.78 -13.53
C MET A 1 -52.12 76.68 -14.59
N ASN A 2 -50.92 76.23 -14.19
CA ASN A 2 -49.73 76.20 -15.05
C ASN A 2 -50.01 75.38 -16.31
N PRO A 3 -49.77 75.91 -17.53
CA PRO A 3 -49.66 75.04 -18.68
C PRO A 3 -48.50 74.09 -18.40
N LYS A 4 -48.72 72.79 -18.58
CA LYS A 4 -47.65 71.79 -18.50
C LYS A 4 -46.56 72.24 -19.46
N GLU A 5 -45.48 72.82 -18.92
CA GLU A 5 -44.25 73.02 -19.66
C GLU A 5 -43.88 71.67 -20.22
N ASN A 6 -43.88 71.59 -21.55
CA ASN A 6 -43.60 70.36 -22.24
C ASN A 6 -42.10 70.11 -22.07
N TYR A 7 -41.71 69.40 -20.99
CA TYR A 7 -40.31 69.10 -20.66
C TYR A 7 -39.55 68.50 -21.85
N LEU A 8 -40.25 67.78 -22.73
CA LEU A 8 -39.68 67.27 -23.97
C LEU A 8 -39.33 68.38 -24.97
N HIS A 9 -40.16 69.41 -25.07
CA HIS A 9 -39.91 70.57 -25.92
C HIS A 9 -38.72 71.40 -25.39
N GLU A 10 -38.64 71.59 -24.07
CA GLU A 10 -37.48 72.23 -23.45
C GLU A 10 -36.22 71.40 -23.63
N PHE A 11 -36.33 70.07 -23.52
CA PHE A 11 -35.22 69.15 -23.74
C PHE A 11 -34.63 69.30 -25.16
N PHE A 12 -35.49 69.25 -26.18
CA PHE A 12 -35.05 69.42 -27.56
C PHE A 12 -34.55 70.84 -27.82
N ARG A 13 -35.13 71.86 -27.20
CA ARG A 13 -34.67 73.25 -27.34
C ARG A 13 -33.24 73.42 -26.87
N ILE A 14 -32.92 72.94 -25.66
CA ILE A 14 -31.57 73.04 -25.07
C ILE A 14 -30.56 72.29 -25.96
N PHE A 15 -30.95 71.12 -26.45
CA PHE A 15 -30.14 70.32 -27.37
C PHE A 15 -29.87 71.04 -28.69
N PHE A 16 -30.90 71.61 -29.33
CA PHE A 16 -30.76 72.31 -30.62
C PHE A 16 -30.07 73.66 -30.50
N ALA A 17 -30.26 74.39 -29.40
CA ALA A 17 -29.57 75.64 -29.12
C ALA A 17 -28.06 75.43 -28.99
N ASN A 18 -27.65 74.32 -28.36
CA ASN A 18 -26.25 73.97 -28.15
C ASN A 18 -25.74 72.89 -29.13
N LYS A 19 -26.37 72.75 -30.31
CA LYS A 19 -26.06 71.67 -31.27
C LYS A 19 -24.58 71.59 -31.68
N GLN A 20 -23.88 72.73 -31.75
CA GLN A 20 -22.46 72.78 -32.06
C GLN A 20 -21.60 72.19 -30.93
N LEU A 21 -21.98 72.40 -29.68
CA LEU A 21 -21.28 71.86 -28.52
C LEU A 21 -21.47 70.35 -28.43
N VAL A 22 -22.73 69.87 -28.53
CA VAL A 22 -23.04 68.43 -28.58
C VAL A 22 -22.20 67.75 -29.66
N LYS A 23 -22.20 68.32 -30.86
CA LYS A 23 -21.47 67.80 -32.01
C LYS A 23 -19.96 67.72 -31.73
N ARG A 24 -19.34 68.77 -31.18
CA ARG A 24 -17.89 68.77 -30.87
C ARG A 24 -17.53 67.73 -29.81
N VAL A 25 -18.29 67.66 -28.72
CA VAL A 25 -18.04 66.69 -27.64
C VAL A 25 -18.24 65.27 -28.12
N PHE A 26 -19.33 65.01 -28.85
CA PHE A 26 -19.58 63.69 -29.45
C PHE A 26 -18.45 63.28 -30.38
N LEU A 27 -17.99 64.17 -31.28
CA LEU A 27 -16.90 63.86 -32.20
C LEU A 27 -15.58 63.57 -31.48
N ILE A 28 -15.25 64.31 -30.41
CA ILE A 28 -14.06 64.04 -29.61
C ILE A 28 -14.14 62.64 -28.98
N VAL A 29 -15.27 62.31 -28.34
CA VAL A 29 -15.43 60.98 -27.71
C VAL A 29 -15.50 59.86 -28.75
N ALA A 30 -16.12 60.11 -29.91
CA ALA A 30 -16.16 59.14 -31.00
C ALA A 30 -14.77 58.86 -31.58
N VAL A 31 -13.91 59.88 -31.72
CA VAL A 31 -12.51 59.72 -32.12
C VAL A 31 -11.75 58.91 -31.07
N ILE A 32 -11.94 59.20 -29.78
CA ILE A 32 -11.33 58.41 -28.70
C ILE A 32 -11.82 56.95 -28.76
N ALA A 33 -13.11 56.70 -28.93
CA ALA A 33 -13.68 55.36 -29.02
C ALA A 33 -13.17 54.57 -30.24
N LEU A 34 -12.87 55.24 -31.36
CA LEU A 34 -12.26 54.64 -32.54
C LEU A 34 -10.76 54.36 -32.35
N LEU A 35 -10.05 55.23 -31.63
CA LEU A 35 -8.61 55.07 -31.35
C LEU A 35 -8.33 54.11 -30.19
N LEU A 36 -9.28 53.93 -29.26
CA LEU A 36 -9.09 53.13 -28.05
C LEU A 36 -8.67 51.67 -28.35
N PRO A 37 -9.31 50.93 -29.28
CA PRO A 37 -8.90 49.57 -29.62
C PRO A 37 -7.52 49.48 -30.27
N LEU A 38 -7.02 50.56 -30.88
CA LEU A 38 -5.68 50.62 -31.50
C LEU A 38 -4.58 50.84 -30.45
N VAL A 39 -4.90 51.44 -29.30
CA VAL A 39 -3.95 51.72 -28.22
C VAL A 39 -3.89 50.59 -27.19
N LEU A 40 -5.01 49.87 -27.00
CA LEU A 40 -5.06 48.73 -26.10
C LEU A 40 -4.20 47.58 -26.64
N LYS A 41 -3.42 46.97 -25.75
CA LYS A 41 -2.62 45.80 -26.11
C LYS A 41 -3.53 44.64 -26.51
N GLN A 42 -3.18 44.01 -27.61
CA GLN A 42 -3.81 42.77 -28.02
C GLN A 42 -3.39 41.64 -27.10
N SER A 43 -4.34 40.78 -26.76
CA SER A 43 -4.08 39.50 -26.11
C SER A 43 -4.80 38.39 -26.86
N PHE A 44 -4.15 37.25 -26.93
CA PHE A 44 -4.59 36.06 -27.63
C PHE A 44 -4.84 34.95 -26.61
N ASP A 45 -5.92 34.20 -26.79
CA ASP A 45 -6.26 33.06 -25.93
C ASP A 45 -5.68 31.78 -26.56
N ILE A 46 -4.57 31.30 -26.01
CA ILE A 46 -3.96 30.03 -26.41
C ILE A 46 -4.68 28.91 -25.66
N THR A 47 -5.33 28.02 -26.40
CA THR A 47 -6.11 26.92 -25.81
C THR A 47 -5.43 25.56 -25.99
N ALA A 48 -5.46 24.73 -24.96
CA ALA A 48 -5.01 23.33 -25.02
C ALA A 48 -5.91 22.45 -24.15
N GLN A 49 -5.97 21.16 -24.46
CA GLN A 49 -6.79 20.19 -23.72
C GLN A 49 -5.97 18.96 -23.36
N VAL A 50 -6.12 18.49 -22.13
CA VAL A 50 -5.49 17.26 -21.62
C VAL A 50 -6.59 16.32 -21.18
N ILE A 51 -6.54 15.07 -21.65
CA ILE A 51 -7.41 14.01 -21.14
C ILE A 51 -6.68 13.25 -20.04
N VAL A 52 -7.35 13.04 -18.92
CA VAL A 52 -6.86 12.22 -17.82
C VAL A 52 -7.58 10.87 -17.88
N GLN A 53 -6.79 9.81 -17.98
CA GLN A 53 -7.25 8.44 -18.05
C GLN A 53 -7.36 7.84 -16.64
N SER A 54 -8.23 6.86 -16.51
CA SER A 54 -8.52 6.15 -15.28
C SER A 54 -7.28 5.49 -14.68
N LYS A 55 -7.11 5.63 -13.36
CA LYS A 55 -6.05 4.95 -12.62
C LYS A 55 -6.29 3.44 -12.69
N LYS A 56 -5.37 2.69 -13.32
CA LYS A 56 -5.36 1.23 -13.21
C LYS A 56 -5.01 0.89 -11.76
N LEU A 57 -6.01 0.54 -10.94
CA LEU A 57 -5.71 -0.12 -9.67
C LEU A 57 -5.10 -1.47 -10.02
N SER A 58 -3.79 -1.58 -9.86
CA SER A 58 -3.18 -2.89 -9.63
C SER A 58 -3.70 -3.33 -8.26
N GLN A 59 -4.76 -4.15 -8.24
CA GLN A 59 -5.30 -4.72 -7.01
C GLN A 59 -4.17 -5.42 -6.28
N GLY A 60 -3.74 -4.81 -5.17
CA GLY A 60 -2.68 -5.28 -4.30
C GLY A 60 -3.18 -6.21 -3.21
N ASP A 61 -4.24 -6.99 -3.46
CA ASP A 61 -4.76 -7.94 -2.48
C ASP A 61 -4.21 -9.34 -2.76
N ALA A 62 -3.31 -9.76 -1.87
CA ALA A 62 -2.47 -10.94 -1.95
C ALA A 62 -3.20 -12.30 -1.77
N THR A 63 -4.51 -12.38 -1.97
CA THR A 63 -5.26 -13.64 -1.75
C THR A 63 -6.30 -13.97 -2.81
N THR A 64 -6.49 -13.13 -3.83
CA THR A 64 -7.49 -13.40 -4.86
C THR A 64 -6.83 -14.03 -6.07
N SER A 65 -7.05 -15.34 -6.17
CA SER A 65 -6.95 -16.23 -7.32
C SER A 65 -6.50 -15.66 -8.67
N LEU A 66 -5.66 -16.45 -9.33
CA LEU A 66 -5.25 -16.47 -10.75
C LEU A 66 -6.41 -16.55 -11.76
N THR A 67 -7.47 -15.76 -11.60
CA THR A 67 -8.37 -15.46 -12.71
C THR A 67 -7.88 -14.20 -13.37
N GLN A 68 -7.63 -14.31 -14.67
CA GLN A 68 -7.28 -13.23 -15.56
C GLN A 68 -8.50 -12.31 -15.69
N ASP A 69 -8.82 -11.57 -14.64
CA ASP A 69 -10.02 -10.76 -14.58
C ASP A 69 -9.68 -9.30 -14.87
N ASN A 70 -10.19 -8.87 -16.03
CA ASN A 70 -10.57 -7.52 -16.43
C ASN A 70 -10.03 -6.41 -15.54
N ALA A 71 -9.05 -5.67 -16.06
CA ALA A 71 -8.66 -4.39 -15.49
C ALA A 71 -9.91 -3.49 -15.38
N THR A 72 -10.51 -3.43 -14.19
CA THR A 72 -11.64 -2.56 -13.93
C THR A 72 -11.11 -1.13 -13.86
N PHE A 73 -11.22 -0.42 -14.97
CA PHE A 73 -10.88 0.99 -15.06
C PHE A 73 -11.92 1.81 -14.31
N ILE A 74 -11.56 2.39 -13.18
CA ILE A 74 -12.42 3.33 -12.46
C ILE A 74 -12.19 4.72 -13.07
N PRO A 75 -13.21 5.37 -13.66
CA PRO A 75 -13.05 6.73 -14.19
C PRO A 75 -12.57 7.67 -13.08
N PRO A 76 -11.71 8.65 -13.39
CA PRO A 76 -11.20 9.58 -12.39
C PRO A 76 -12.37 10.34 -11.75
N SER A 77 -12.32 10.53 -10.44
CA SER A 77 -13.33 11.32 -9.72
C SER A 77 -13.16 12.81 -10.02
N LEU A 78 -14.18 13.62 -9.74
CA LEU A 78 -14.07 15.08 -9.85
C LEU A 78 -12.94 15.62 -8.95
N ALA A 79 -12.73 15.01 -7.77
CA ALA A 79 -11.64 15.36 -6.87
C ALA A 79 -10.25 15.05 -7.47
N ASP A 80 -10.12 13.93 -8.18
CA ASP A 80 -8.89 13.61 -8.91
C ASP A 80 -8.64 14.64 -10.01
N MET A 81 -9.68 15.01 -10.78
CA MET A 81 -9.58 16.02 -11.85
C MET A 81 -9.18 17.40 -11.34
N GLU A 82 -9.74 17.83 -10.20
CA GLU A 82 -9.34 19.07 -9.54
C GLU A 82 -7.89 19.01 -9.05
N THR A 83 -7.44 17.85 -8.57
CA THR A 83 -6.04 17.66 -8.18
C THR A 83 -5.11 17.83 -9.37
N GLU A 84 -5.42 17.22 -10.52
CA GLU A 84 -4.64 17.38 -11.75
C GLU A 84 -4.64 18.83 -12.26
N ALA A 85 -5.80 19.49 -12.24
CA ALA A 85 -5.91 20.90 -12.61
C ALA A 85 -5.07 21.79 -11.70
N ASN A 86 -5.02 21.50 -10.39
CA ASN A 86 -4.19 22.24 -9.44
C ASN A 86 -2.69 22.01 -9.66
N ILE A 87 -2.26 20.82 -10.08
CA ILE A 87 -0.87 20.55 -10.46
C ILE A 87 -0.47 21.42 -11.66
N LEU A 88 -1.33 21.49 -12.69
CA LEU A 88 -1.12 22.36 -13.86
C LEU A 88 -1.11 23.86 -13.52
N ARG A 89 -1.86 24.29 -12.49
CA ARG A 89 -1.84 25.66 -11.96
C ARG A 89 -0.70 25.92 -10.98
N SER A 90 0.10 24.92 -10.65
CA SER A 90 1.06 25.05 -9.55
C SER A 90 2.16 26.08 -9.88
N PRO A 91 2.48 27.01 -8.94
CA PRO A 91 3.52 28.01 -9.16
C PRO A 91 4.89 27.40 -9.45
N ALA A 92 5.19 26.22 -8.88
CA ALA A 92 6.45 25.51 -9.09
C ALA A 92 6.59 25.05 -10.55
N LEU A 93 5.56 24.43 -11.11
CA LEU A 93 5.57 23.95 -12.49
C LEU A 93 5.63 25.10 -13.49
N ILE A 94 4.85 26.16 -13.24
CA ILE A 94 4.85 27.38 -14.08
C ILE A 94 6.22 28.05 -14.03
N ARG A 95 6.81 28.20 -12.84
CA ARG A 95 8.15 28.76 -12.66
C ARG A 95 9.22 27.96 -13.39
N GLN A 96 9.20 26.63 -13.25
CA GLN A 96 10.12 25.73 -13.94
C GLN A 96 10.01 25.88 -15.46
N THR A 97 8.78 25.93 -15.97
CA THR A 97 8.52 26.11 -17.41
C THR A 97 9.06 27.44 -17.93
N ILE A 98 8.83 28.54 -17.19
CA ILE A 98 9.34 29.87 -17.55
C ILE A 98 10.87 29.90 -17.49
N SER A 99 11.50 29.28 -16.48
CA SER A 99 12.96 29.24 -16.40
C SER A 99 13.56 28.47 -17.58
N GLU A 100 13.03 27.30 -17.91
CA GLU A 100 13.54 26.48 -19.01
C GLU A 100 13.39 27.18 -20.37
N LEU A 101 12.24 27.83 -20.63
CA LEU A 101 12.05 28.57 -21.87
C LEU A 101 12.90 29.84 -21.95
N ARG A 102 13.18 30.48 -20.81
CA ARG A 102 14.09 31.63 -20.75
C ARG A 102 15.54 31.19 -21.01
N ASP A 103 15.96 30.07 -20.45
CA ASP A 103 17.30 29.51 -20.68
C ASP A 103 17.49 29.12 -22.15
N LYS A 104 16.42 28.67 -22.82
CA LYS A 104 16.39 28.44 -24.28
C LYS A 104 16.26 29.72 -25.12
N GLY A 105 16.03 30.88 -24.51
CA GLY A 105 15.81 32.16 -25.20
C GLY A 105 14.47 32.27 -25.94
N GLU A 106 13.52 31.37 -25.68
CA GLU A 106 12.25 31.27 -26.41
C GLU A 106 11.09 32.01 -25.72
N TYR A 107 11.29 32.44 -24.48
CA TYR A 107 10.29 33.16 -23.69
C TYR A 107 10.89 34.43 -23.10
N THR A 108 10.74 35.52 -23.85
CA THR A 108 11.16 36.87 -23.44
C THR A 108 9.97 37.82 -23.60
N PRO A 109 9.08 37.90 -22.59
CA PRO A 109 7.96 38.83 -22.66
C PRO A 109 8.50 40.25 -22.73
N SER A 110 8.24 40.98 -23.81
CA SER A 110 8.60 42.39 -23.87
C SER A 110 7.77 43.14 -22.81
N PRO A 111 8.39 43.82 -21.82
CA PRO A 111 7.63 44.64 -20.89
C PRO A 111 6.83 45.68 -21.68
N GLY A 112 5.60 45.94 -21.23
CA GLY A 112 4.75 46.92 -21.90
C GLY A 112 5.38 48.31 -21.94
N ILE A 113 5.00 49.10 -22.94
CA ILE A 113 5.42 50.50 -23.10
C ILE A 113 5.21 51.27 -21.78
N PHE A 114 4.12 51.00 -21.05
CA PHE A 114 3.84 51.61 -19.74
C PHE A 114 4.83 51.20 -18.62
N VAL A 115 5.28 49.93 -18.61
CA VAL A 115 6.26 49.42 -17.65
C VAL A 115 7.63 50.06 -17.91
N LYS A 116 8.01 50.16 -19.19
CA LYS A 116 9.28 50.75 -19.64
C LYS A 116 9.36 52.26 -19.42
N LEU A 117 8.24 52.99 -19.57
CA LEU A 117 8.20 54.45 -19.40
C LEU A 117 7.91 54.93 -17.97
N VAL A 118 7.17 54.17 -17.17
CA VAL A 118 6.66 54.65 -15.87
C VAL A 118 7.24 53.85 -14.69
N THR A 119 7.17 52.51 -14.72
CA THR A 119 7.53 51.72 -13.53
C THR A 119 9.03 51.45 -13.39
N GLU A 120 9.78 51.27 -14.47
CA GLU A 120 11.24 51.12 -14.43
C GLU A 120 11.97 52.35 -13.84
N PRO A 121 11.71 53.60 -14.27
CA PRO A 121 12.36 54.77 -13.66
C PRO A 121 11.90 55.00 -12.22
N VAL A 122 10.61 54.83 -11.89
CA VAL A 122 10.11 55.00 -10.52
C VAL A 122 10.67 53.93 -9.57
N ARG A 123 10.72 52.67 -10.01
CA ARG A 123 11.25 51.57 -9.20
C ARG A 123 12.75 51.73 -8.97
N ASN A 124 13.52 52.10 -9.99
CA ASN A 124 14.97 52.23 -9.89
C ASN A 124 15.42 53.53 -9.20
N VAL A 125 14.69 54.65 -9.37
CA VAL A 125 15.08 55.97 -8.83
C VAL A 125 14.45 56.26 -7.46
N ILE A 126 13.24 55.75 -7.18
CA ILE A 126 12.51 56.05 -5.94
C ILE A 126 12.44 54.82 -5.04
N VAL A 127 11.88 53.70 -5.52
CA VAL A 127 11.55 52.55 -4.65
C VAL A 127 12.78 51.80 -4.17
N ASN A 128 13.74 51.52 -5.03
CA ASN A 128 14.96 50.78 -4.69
C ASN A 128 15.82 51.52 -3.66
N PRO A 129 16.16 52.82 -3.81
CA PRO A 129 16.91 53.54 -2.78
C PRO A 129 16.10 53.75 -1.49
N LEU A 130 14.79 54.01 -1.56
CA LEU A 130 13.97 54.12 -0.35
C LEU A 130 13.89 52.78 0.41
N ARG A 131 13.84 51.65 -0.31
CA ARG A 131 13.84 50.32 0.29
C ARG A 131 15.18 49.97 0.94
N GLU A 132 16.28 50.30 0.27
CA GLU A 132 17.64 50.01 0.72
C GLU A 132 18.08 50.91 1.90
N TYR A 133 17.81 52.22 1.81
CA TYR A 133 18.28 53.20 2.80
C TYR A 133 17.28 53.52 3.92
N VAL A 134 15.98 53.25 3.75
CA VAL A 134 14.95 53.61 4.75
C VAL A 134 14.20 52.39 5.27
N ILE A 135 13.63 51.55 4.40
CA ILE A 135 12.74 50.45 4.83
C ILE A 135 13.51 49.29 5.46
N ASN A 136 14.61 48.85 4.83
CA ASN A 136 15.44 47.76 5.32
C ASN A 136 16.06 48.03 6.71
N PRO A 137 16.64 49.21 7.01
CA PRO A 137 17.13 49.50 8.36
C PRO A 137 16.00 49.57 9.39
N VAL A 138 14.81 50.11 9.04
CA VAL A 138 13.66 50.15 9.96
C VAL A 138 13.12 48.75 10.24
N ARG A 139 12.98 47.89 9.23
CA ARG A 139 12.53 46.49 9.42
C ARG A 139 13.52 45.66 10.24
N LYS A 140 14.82 45.88 10.05
CA LYS A 140 15.89 45.25 10.84
C LYS A 140 15.82 45.66 12.32
N VAL A 141 15.43 46.90 12.61
CA VAL A 141 15.22 47.40 13.98
C VAL A 141 13.93 46.82 14.60
N VAL A 142 12.91 46.52 13.79
CA VAL A 142 11.62 45.95 14.24
C VAL A 142 11.61 44.41 14.27
N GLY A 143 12.73 43.75 13.92
CA GLY A 143 12.86 42.29 14.02
C GLY A 143 12.09 41.50 12.94
N LEU A 144 11.75 42.15 11.82
CA LEU A 144 11.10 41.49 10.67
C LEU A 144 12.17 40.96 9.71
N GLU A 145 11.96 39.75 9.16
CA GLU A 145 12.85 39.15 8.17
C GLU A 145 13.05 40.07 6.96
N VAL A 146 14.30 40.22 6.55
CA VAL A 146 14.71 41.05 5.41
C VAL A 146 14.74 40.14 4.19
N ASP A 147 13.73 40.22 3.34
CA ASP A 147 13.69 39.49 2.06
C ASP A 147 14.93 39.85 1.21
N PRO A 148 15.80 38.90 0.84
CA PRO A 148 16.92 39.17 -0.05
C PRO A 148 16.41 39.60 -1.43
N VAL A 149 17.22 40.38 -2.16
CA VAL A 149 16.96 40.75 -3.56
C VAL A 149 17.10 39.50 -4.44
N ARG A 150 16.09 38.64 -4.41
CA ARG A 150 15.91 37.53 -5.35
C ARG A 150 15.71 38.11 -6.75
N ASP A 151 15.96 37.30 -7.77
CA ASP A 151 15.64 37.57 -9.17
C ASP A 151 14.12 37.75 -9.35
N THR A 152 13.62 38.94 -8.95
CA THR A 152 12.19 39.28 -8.93
C THR A 152 11.56 39.28 -10.33
N ALA A 153 12.37 39.18 -11.38
CA ALA A 153 11.88 39.07 -12.74
C ALA A 153 11.24 37.70 -12.98
N LEU A 154 11.82 36.61 -12.48
CA LEU A 154 11.21 35.27 -12.62
C LEU A 154 9.90 35.18 -11.83
N ASP A 155 9.92 35.61 -10.57
CA ASP A 155 8.72 35.59 -9.71
C ASP A 155 7.60 36.47 -10.28
N GLY A 156 7.93 37.64 -10.85
CA GLY A 156 6.98 38.51 -11.51
C GLY A 156 6.36 37.90 -12.77
N LEU A 157 7.15 37.22 -13.60
CA LEU A 157 6.64 36.50 -14.77
C LEU A 157 5.80 35.28 -14.36
N THR A 158 6.20 34.56 -13.32
CA THR A 158 5.41 33.46 -12.76
C THR A 158 4.05 33.95 -12.29
N GLN A 159 4.00 35.06 -11.54
CA GLN A 159 2.73 35.62 -11.08
C GLN A 159 1.87 36.09 -12.26
N GLN A 160 2.46 36.80 -13.23
CA GLN A 160 1.75 37.21 -14.44
C GLN A 160 1.18 36.00 -15.20
N ALA A 161 1.96 34.91 -15.30
CA ALA A 161 1.52 33.69 -15.95
C ALA A 161 0.38 33.02 -15.17
N ILE A 162 0.44 32.96 -13.84
CA ILE A 162 -0.66 32.45 -12.99
C ILE A 162 -1.94 33.26 -13.23
N ASP A 163 -1.86 34.59 -13.24
CA ASP A 163 -3.02 35.47 -13.39
C ASP A 163 -3.67 35.37 -14.81
N SER A 164 -2.88 35.00 -15.81
CA SER A 164 -3.31 34.84 -17.20
C SER A 164 -3.61 33.41 -17.63
N LEU A 165 -3.29 32.42 -16.79
CA LEU A 165 -3.53 31.00 -17.03
C LEU A 165 -4.80 30.54 -16.32
N LYS A 166 -5.78 30.10 -17.10
CA LYS A 166 -7.01 29.47 -16.59
C LYS A 166 -6.98 27.99 -16.92
N VAL A 167 -7.10 27.13 -15.91
CA VAL A 167 -7.08 25.67 -16.08
C VAL A 167 -8.34 25.09 -15.45
N GLU A 168 -9.35 24.71 -16.22
CA GLU A 168 -10.65 24.28 -15.69
C GLU A 168 -10.96 22.84 -16.08
N THR A 169 -11.55 22.07 -15.18
CA THR A 169 -12.07 20.73 -15.50
C THR A 169 -13.42 20.87 -16.20
N LEU A 170 -13.64 20.17 -17.31
CA LEU A 170 -14.93 20.17 -18.00
C LEU A 170 -15.92 19.24 -17.29
N PRO A 171 -17.03 19.73 -16.73
CA PRO A 171 -17.99 18.89 -16.00
C PRO A 171 -18.54 17.76 -16.88
N GLY A 172 -18.56 16.53 -16.35
CA GLY A 172 -19.03 15.35 -17.09
C GLY A 172 -18.02 14.77 -18.10
N SER A 173 -16.78 15.26 -18.11
CA SER A 173 -15.69 14.77 -18.96
C SER A 173 -14.39 14.63 -18.17
N ASN A 174 -13.48 13.76 -18.63
CA ASN A 174 -12.15 13.62 -18.04
C ASN A 174 -11.12 14.55 -18.70
N VAL A 175 -11.57 15.73 -19.14
CA VAL A 175 -10.78 16.68 -19.91
C VAL A 175 -10.55 17.95 -19.12
N ILE A 176 -9.29 18.36 -19.05
CA ILE A 176 -8.85 19.62 -18.46
C ILE A 176 -8.59 20.60 -19.60
N SER A 177 -9.30 21.73 -19.58
CA SER A 177 -9.15 22.82 -20.52
C SER A 177 -8.17 23.85 -19.97
N ILE A 178 -7.17 24.20 -20.76
CA ILE A 178 -6.13 25.17 -20.42
C ILE A 178 -6.28 26.35 -21.39
N VAL A 179 -6.40 27.55 -20.85
CA VAL A 179 -6.48 28.80 -21.62
C VAL A 179 -5.45 29.76 -21.06
N TYR A 180 -4.49 30.16 -21.90
CA TYR A 180 -3.44 31.11 -21.54
C TYR A 180 -3.60 32.39 -22.36
N ALA A 181 -3.89 33.50 -21.69
CA ALA A 181 -4.07 34.80 -22.33
C ALA A 181 -2.74 35.56 -22.43
N PHE A 182 -2.17 35.67 -23.63
CA PHE A 182 -0.84 36.27 -23.82
C PHE A 182 -0.76 37.20 -25.03
N GLY A 183 0.16 38.18 -25.00
CA GLY A 183 0.25 39.21 -26.04
C GLY A 183 0.91 38.75 -27.34
N ASP A 184 1.82 37.78 -27.25
CA ASP A 184 2.51 37.19 -28.40
C ASP A 184 2.03 35.73 -28.57
N PRO A 185 1.25 35.42 -29.61
CA PRO A 185 0.63 34.11 -29.75
C PRO A 185 1.67 33.00 -29.91
N ALA A 186 2.80 33.25 -30.59
CA ALA A 186 3.86 32.25 -30.78
C ALA A 186 4.55 31.90 -29.46
N GLN A 187 4.90 32.90 -28.63
CA GLN A 187 5.48 32.66 -27.31
C GLN A 187 4.48 31.99 -26.36
N GLY A 188 3.20 32.37 -26.43
CA GLY A 188 2.14 31.76 -25.64
C GLY A 188 1.94 30.28 -25.97
N THR A 189 1.96 29.92 -27.26
CA THR A 189 1.88 28.51 -27.71
C THR A 189 3.06 27.69 -27.20
N LYS A 190 4.30 28.22 -27.29
CA LYS A 190 5.49 27.56 -26.73
C LYS A 190 5.41 27.38 -25.21
N PHE A 191 4.92 28.39 -24.50
CA PHE A 191 4.72 28.32 -23.06
C PHE A 191 3.75 27.18 -22.67
N VAL A 192 2.56 27.14 -23.28
CA VAL A 192 1.58 26.09 -22.99
C VAL A 192 2.11 24.71 -23.40
N ALA A 193 2.84 24.61 -24.52
CA ALA A 193 3.42 23.35 -24.97
C ALA A 193 4.47 22.80 -23.98
N GLN A 194 5.39 23.65 -23.52
CA GLN A 194 6.40 23.26 -22.53
C GLN A 194 5.76 22.97 -21.16
N LEU A 195 4.74 23.74 -20.76
CA LEU A 195 4.00 23.49 -19.52
C LEU A 195 3.38 22.08 -19.51
N LEU A 196 2.76 21.68 -20.62
CA LEU A 196 2.19 20.35 -20.79
C LEU A 196 3.25 19.25 -20.77
N GLN A 197 4.40 19.50 -21.40
CA GLN A 197 5.52 18.55 -21.38
C GLN A 197 6.05 18.34 -19.97
N ASN A 198 6.29 19.42 -19.24
CA ASN A 198 6.80 19.38 -17.87
C ASN A 198 5.79 18.73 -16.92
N TYR A 199 4.49 18.98 -17.13
CA TYR A 199 3.42 18.31 -16.40
C TYR A 199 3.45 16.79 -16.58
N LEU A 200 3.54 16.33 -17.84
CA LEU A 200 3.58 14.89 -18.14
C LEU A 200 4.83 14.21 -17.57
N GLN A 201 5.99 14.88 -17.63
CA GLN A 201 7.23 14.37 -17.06
C GLN A 201 7.16 14.28 -15.53
N ASN A 202 6.74 15.35 -14.84
CA ASN A 202 6.63 15.36 -13.38
C ASN A 202 5.62 14.30 -12.89
N ARG A 203 4.53 14.10 -13.65
CA ARG A 203 3.57 13.01 -13.41
C ARG A 203 4.22 11.62 -13.50
N GLN A 204 5.06 11.39 -14.51
CA GLN A 204 5.77 10.12 -14.68
C GLN A 204 6.69 9.84 -13.48
N GLU A 205 7.44 10.84 -13.03
CA GLU A 205 8.32 10.75 -11.86
C GLU A 205 7.54 10.48 -10.56
N LEU A 206 6.38 11.10 -10.38
CA LEU A 206 5.51 10.87 -9.21
C LEU A 206 4.81 9.50 -9.22
N GLN A 207 4.59 8.90 -10.40
CA GLN A 207 3.89 7.61 -10.56
C GLN A 207 4.83 6.42 -10.66
N SER A 208 6.10 6.60 -11.01
CA SER A 208 7.09 5.54 -10.93
C SER A 208 7.30 5.15 -9.47
N ILE A 209 6.62 4.08 -9.03
CA ILE A 209 6.97 3.36 -7.81
C ILE A 209 8.30 2.64 -8.11
N ASP A 210 9.39 3.39 -8.17
CA ASP A 210 10.71 2.82 -8.25
C ASP A 210 11.00 2.20 -6.88
N LEU A 211 10.67 0.91 -6.73
CA LEU A 211 11.35 0.06 -5.75
C LEU A 211 12.83 0.10 -6.15
N PRO A 212 13.71 0.76 -5.37
CA PRO A 212 15.09 0.90 -5.77
C PRO A 212 15.69 -0.50 -5.94
N GLN A 213 16.44 -0.75 -7.02
CA GLN A 213 17.11 -2.04 -7.23
C GLN A 213 17.92 -2.46 -6.01
N THR A 214 18.51 -1.49 -5.30
CA THR A 214 19.22 -1.68 -4.04
C THR A 214 18.35 -2.27 -2.93
N PHE A 215 17.06 -1.92 -2.86
CA PHE A 215 16.12 -2.50 -1.90
C PHE A 215 15.81 -3.97 -2.22
N TYR A 216 15.66 -4.31 -3.51
CA TYR A 216 15.50 -5.70 -3.94
C TYR A 216 16.73 -6.54 -3.59
N GLU A 217 17.93 -6.04 -3.93
CA GLU A 217 19.20 -6.71 -3.63
C GLU A 217 19.39 -6.91 -2.13
N GLN A 218 19.09 -5.88 -1.32
CA GLN A 218 19.16 -5.98 0.14
C GLN A 218 18.19 -7.03 0.69
N LYS A 219 16.94 -7.05 0.21
CA LYS A 219 15.96 -8.05 0.63
C LYS A 219 16.37 -9.46 0.22
N LYS A 220 16.83 -9.65 -1.02
CA LYS A 220 17.35 -10.93 -1.51
C LYS A 220 18.45 -11.46 -0.60
N MET A 221 19.45 -10.64 -0.27
CA MET A 221 20.52 -11.01 0.66
C MET A 221 19.97 -11.38 2.04
N GLN A 222 19.01 -10.62 2.57
CA GLN A 222 18.37 -10.93 3.85
C GLN A 222 17.66 -12.30 3.84
N TYR A 223 16.93 -12.63 2.76
CA TYR A 223 16.27 -13.93 2.63
C TYR A 223 17.28 -15.06 2.52
N GLN A 224 18.34 -14.90 1.70
CA GLN A 224 19.39 -15.92 1.55
C GLN A 224 20.08 -16.23 2.88
N VAL A 225 20.55 -15.21 3.60
CA VAL A 225 21.20 -15.40 4.91
C VAL A 225 20.28 -16.11 5.91
N ARG A 226 18.99 -15.76 5.92
CA ARG A 226 18.03 -16.41 6.82
C ARG A 226 17.78 -17.86 6.42
N LEU A 227 17.66 -18.14 5.13
CA LEU A 227 17.47 -19.49 4.61
C LEU A 227 18.67 -20.37 4.95
N ASP A 228 19.88 -19.90 4.64
CA ASP A 228 21.14 -20.59 4.93
C ASP A 228 21.27 -20.87 6.44
N GLY A 229 20.87 -19.91 7.28
CA GLY A 229 20.84 -20.08 8.73
C GLY A 229 19.86 -21.16 9.21
N LEU A 230 18.66 -21.21 8.63
CA LEU A 230 17.65 -22.22 8.94
C LEU A 230 18.08 -23.61 8.46
N GLU A 231 18.59 -23.72 7.23
CA GLU A 231 19.10 -24.96 6.66
C GLU A 231 20.32 -25.47 7.44
N GLY A 232 21.26 -24.59 7.80
CA GLY A 232 22.40 -24.94 8.64
C GLY A 232 21.98 -25.45 10.03
N THR A 233 21.01 -24.78 10.66
CA THR A 233 20.46 -25.23 11.96
C THR A 233 19.73 -26.57 11.82
N ARG A 234 19.02 -26.79 10.72
CA ARG A 234 18.33 -28.05 10.41
C ARG A 234 19.33 -29.21 10.28
N LEU A 235 20.42 -28.99 9.55
CA LEU A 235 21.50 -29.96 9.39
C LEU A 235 22.19 -30.25 10.72
N ALA A 236 22.54 -29.22 11.50
CA ALA A 236 23.15 -29.37 12.82
C ALA A 236 22.24 -30.16 13.78
N LEU A 237 20.92 -29.95 13.70
CA LEU A 237 19.96 -30.69 14.51
C LEU A 237 19.93 -32.18 14.12
N LEU A 238 19.90 -32.50 12.83
CA LEU A 238 19.98 -33.88 12.32
C LEU A 238 21.30 -34.57 12.70
N GLU A 239 22.42 -33.83 12.62
CA GLU A 239 23.74 -34.31 13.03
C GLU A 239 23.80 -34.55 14.54
N SER A 240 23.25 -33.65 15.36
CA SER A 240 23.24 -33.78 16.83
C SER A 240 22.52 -35.04 17.32
N ILE A 241 21.50 -35.50 16.58
CA ILE A 241 20.79 -36.73 16.90
C ILE A 241 21.37 -37.94 16.18
N GLY A 242 22.31 -37.76 15.24
CA GLY A 242 22.90 -38.82 14.44
C GLY A 242 21.89 -39.57 13.56
N SER A 243 20.88 -38.86 13.05
CA SER A 243 19.79 -39.45 12.26
C SER A 243 19.48 -38.59 11.05
N SER A 244 19.56 -39.19 9.85
CA SER A 244 19.24 -38.51 8.60
C SER A 244 17.73 -38.43 8.35
N ASP A 245 16.97 -39.44 8.82
CA ASP A 245 15.51 -39.46 8.78
C ASP A 245 14.93 -39.90 10.14
N PRO A 246 14.63 -38.94 11.04
CA PRO A 246 14.07 -39.25 12.36
C PRO A 246 12.70 -39.92 12.31
N LYS A 247 11.93 -39.71 11.24
CA LYS A 247 10.58 -40.28 11.08
C LYS A 247 10.67 -41.77 10.78
N GLU A 248 11.55 -42.12 9.86
CA GLU A 248 11.81 -43.51 9.49
C GLU A 248 12.42 -44.27 10.66
N GLU A 249 13.42 -43.68 11.35
CA GLU A 249 14.02 -44.28 12.54
C GLU A 249 12.98 -44.52 13.65
N THR A 250 12.07 -43.57 13.89
CA THR A 250 10.98 -43.73 14.86
C THR A 250 10.09 -44.93 14.51
N THR A 251 9.74 -45.08 13.24
CA THR A 251 8.90 -46.20 12.76
C THR A 251 9.61 -47.53 12.95
N PHE A 252 10.90 -47.60 12.59
CA PHE A 252 11.71 -48.81 12.78
C PHE A 252 11.80 -49.21 14.26
N ARG A 253 12.02 -48.23 15.16
CA ARG A 253 12.10 -48.48 16.61
C ARG A 253 10.77 -48.89 17.22
N LEU A 254 9.65 -48.34 16.76
CA LEU A 254 8.32 -48.78 17.20
C LEU A 254 8.08 -50.24 16.85
N ASN A 255 8.45 -50.66 15.64
CA ASN A 255 8.37 -52.07 15.24
C ASN A 255 9.29 -52.95 16.11
N ALA A 256 10.53 -52.50 16.37
CA ALA A 256 11.45 -53.22 17.25
C ALA A 256 10.92 -53.34 18.69
N ILE A 257 10.25 -52.32 19.23
CA ILE A 257 9.57 -52.38 20.54
C ILE A 257 8.50 -53.47 20.51
N ASN A 258 7.65 -53.50 19.48
CA ASN A 258 6.58 -54.51 19.36
C ASN A 258 7.15 -55.93 19.37
N THR A 259 8.23 -56.18 18.61
CA THR A 259 8.90 -57.49 18.60
C THR A 259 9.55 -57.84 19.94
N GLU A 260 10.21 -56.87 20.60
CA GLU A 260 10.82 -57.09 21.91
C GLU A 260 9.78 -57.27 23.02
N GLU A 261 8.64 -56.57 22.98
CA GLU A 261 7.53 -56.74 23.93
C GLU A 261 6.89 -58.12 23.80
N GLN A 262 6.69 -58.62 22.56
CA GLN A 262 6.24 -59.99 22.33
C GLN A 262 7.22 -61.01 22.91
N ALA A 263 8.52 -60.86 22.63
CA ALA A 263 9.55 -61.74 23.18
C ALA A 263 9.60 -61.67 24.72
N LEU A 264 9.50 -60.46 25.29
CA LEU A 264 9.49 -60.24 26.74
C LEU A 264 8.33 -60.95 27.42
N ASN A 265 7.13 -60.90 26.82
CA ASN A 265 5.96 -61.61 27.34
C ASN A 265 6.19 -63.13 27.39
N LEU A 266 6.79 -63.72 26.35
CA LEU A 266 7.15 -65.14 26.35
C LEU A 266 8.12 -65.51 27.48
N TYR A 267 9.11 -64.64 27.77
CA TYR A 267 10.02 -64.87 28.90
C TYR A 267 9.34 -64.70 30.25
N ARG A 268 8.43 -63.72 30.40
CA ARG A 268 7.63 -63.54 31.63
C ARG A 268 6.73 -64.74 31.89
N ASP A 269 6.09 -65.28 30.85
CA ASP A 269 5.28 -66.48 30.94
C ASP A 269 6.13 -67.69 31.36
N ARG A 270 7.33 -67.84 30.75
CA ARG A 270 8.28 -68.89 31.13
C ARG A 270 8.77 -68.74 32.58
N LEU A 271 9.05 -67.52 33.03
CA LEU A 271 9.44 -67.25 34.42
C LEU A 271 8.34 -67.69 35.38
N LEU A 272 7.09 -67.28 35.11
CA LEU A 272 5.93 -67.59 35.94
C LEU A 272 5.64 -69.10 35.97
N GLN A 273 5.74 -69.78 34.83
CA GLN A 273 5.65 -71.24 34.74
C GLN A 273 6.74 -71.93 35.57
N GLY A 274 8.00 -71.50 35.40
CA GLY A 274 9.12 -72.08 36.14
C GLY A 274 9.08 -71.79 37.65
N GLN A 275 8.54 -70.64 38.06
CA GLN A 275 8.30 -70.31 39.48
C GLN A 275 7.28 -71.25 40.12
N ARG A 276 6.15 -71.53 39.45
CA ARG A 276 5.15 -72.49 39.93
C ARG A 276 5.76 -73.89 40.05
N TRP A 277 6.58 -74.29 39.09
CA TRP A 277 7.28 -75.58 39.14
C TRP A 277 8.27 -75.66 40.29
N LEU A 278 9.06 -74.60 40.51
CA LEU A 278 9.99 -74.53 41.63
C LEU A 278 9.26 -74.59 42.99
N ASP A 279 8.13 -73.91 43.11
CA ASP A 279 7.31 -73.91 44.33
C ASP A 279 6.73 -75.30 44.62
N TYR A 280 6.26 -76.01 43.58
CA TYR A 280 5.86 -77.41 43.68
C TYR A 280 7.00 -78.31 44.17
N LEU A 281 8.22 -78.17 43.61
CA LEU A 281 9.38 -78.94 44.05
C LEU A 281 9.77 -78.62 45.50
N LYS A 282 9.74 -77.34 45.90
CA LYS A 282 10.03 -76.93 47.28
C LYS A 282 9.00 -77.49 48.27
N THR A 283 7.72 -77.40 47.93
CA THR A 283 6.61 -77.91 48.76
C THR A 283 6.66 -79.43 48.88
N SER A 284 6.97 -80.14 47.80
CA SER A 284 7.14 -81.60 47.84
C SER A 284 8.36 -82.01 48.65
N LEU A 285 9.48 -81.28 48.57
CA LEU A 285 10.67 -81.54 49.40
C LEU A 285 10.40 -81.32 50.90
N THR A 286 9.74 -80.22 51.29
CA THR A 286 9.42 -79.93 52.69
C THR A 286 8.48 -80.98 53.27
N ALA A 287 7.43 -81.33 52.53
CA ALA A 287 6.47 -82.33 52.95
C ALA A 287 7.13 -83.72 53.06
N ALA A 288 7.97 -84.10 52.08
CA ALA A 288 8.73 -85.34 52.12
C ALA A 288 9.73 -85.40 53.29
N ASN A 289 10.34 -84.28 53.69
CA ASN A 289 11.22 -84.23 54.86
C ASN A 289 10.47 -84.31 56.20
N SER A 290 9.22 -83.84 56.26
CA SER A 290 8.42 -83.79 57.48
C SER A 290 7.76 -85.12 57.87
N SER A 291 7.60 -86.05 56.93
CA SER A 291 7.05 -87.39 57.21
C SER A 291 8.05 -88.24 58.01
N LYS A 292 7.63 -88.70 59.19
CA LYS A 292 8.46 -89.56 60.05
C LYS A 292 8.76 -90.87 59.32
N LEU A 293 9.98 -91.38 59.48
CA LEU A 293 10.44 -92.66 58.91
C LEU A 293 9.56 -93.88 59.24
N ASN A 294 8.68 -93.79 60.24
CA ASN A 294 7.82 -94.89 60.67
C ASN A 294 6.40 -94.82 60.09
N ASP A 295 6.02 -93.71 59.44
CA ASP A 295 4.63 -93.49 59.02
C ASP A 295 4.29 -94.02 57.62
N TYR A 296 5.29 -94.44 56.81
CA TYR A 296 5.23 -95.07 55.47
C TYR A 296 4.00 -94.78 54.58
N ALA A 297 3.38 -93.61 54.75
CA ALA A 297 2.38 -93.03 53.89
C ALA A 297 3.17 -92.16 52.94
N PHE A 298 3.41 -92.64 51.73
CA PHE A 298 3.97 -91.85 50.65
C PHE A 298 2.81 -91.44 49.72
N PRO A 299 2.15 -90.30 49.96
CA PRO A 299 0.94 -89.92 49.23
C PRO A 299 1.22 -89.27 47.87
N TYR A 300 2.49 -89.18 47.44
CA TYR A 300 2.85 -88.35 46.29
C TYR A 300 2.88 -89.14 45.00
N THR A 301 1.90 -88.89 44.14
CA THR A 301 2.07 -89.11 42.71
C THR A 301 2.71 -87.84 42.13
N PHE A 302 3.88 -87.96 41.49
CA PHE A 302 4.51 -86.85 40.75
C PHE A 302 3.79 -86.56 39.42
N THR A 303 2.47 -86.74 39.42
CA THR A 303 1.58 -86.67 38.27
C THR A 303 0.62 -85.52 38.47
N ASN A 304 1.12 -84.29 38.54
CA ASN A 304 0.25 -83.12 38.49
C ASN A 304 0.53 -82.31 37.23
N THR A 305 -0.50 -82.28 36.37
CA THR A 305 -0.70 -81.25 35.37
C THR A 305 -1.00 -79.93 36.09
N VAL A 306 0.01 -79.08 36.27
CA VAL A 306 -0.20 -77.73 36.77
C VAL A 306 -0.65 -76.86 35.60
N GLY A 307 -1.96 -76.75 35.41
CA GLY A 307 -2.55 -75.89 34.37
C GLY A 307 -2.26 -76.37 32.94
N ASP A 308 -2.63 -77.62 32.64
CA ASP A 308 -2.57 -78.23 31.29
C ASP A 308 -1.16 -78.46 30.71
N VAL A 309 -0.10 -78.20 31.50
CA VAL A 309 1.28 -78.51 31.14
C VAL A 309 1.83 -79.58 32.09
N ALA A 310 2.08 -80.77 31.53
CA ALA A 310 2.73 -81.87 32.23
C ALA A 310 4.24 -81.61 32.30
N TYR A 311 4.68 -80.97 33.39
CA TYR A 311 6.10 -80.85 33.69
C TYR A 311 6.57 -82.18 34.29
N GLU A 312 6.87 -83.17 33.44
CA GLU A 312 7.38 -84.45 33.92
C GLU A 312 8.90 -84.49 33.84
N ASP A 313 9.55 -84.32 34.99
CA ASP A 313 10.92 -84.77 35.14
C ASP A 313 10.90 -86.30 35.26
N ARG A 314 11.40 -86.97 34.21
CA ARG A 314 11.38 -88.44 34.09
C ARG A 314 12.10 -89.12 35.26
N GLU A 315 13.19 -88.55 35.76
CA GLU A 315 14.00 -89.16 36.82
C GLU A 315 13.28 -89.04 38.18
N ILE A 316 12.73 -87.87 38.48
CA ILE A 316 11.90 -87.65 39.69
C ILE A 316 10.68 -88.57 39.65
N LYS A 317 10.03 -88.71 38.49
CA LYS A 317 8.87 -89.58 38.30
C LYS A 317 9.21 -91.05 38.53
N GLN A 318 10.27 -91.56 37.88
CA GLN A 318 10.70 -92.96 38.02
C GLN A 318 11.05 -93.31 39.47
N LEU A 319 11.80 -92.45 40.16
CA LEU A 319 12.15 -92.68 41.56
C LEU A 319 10.95 -92.54 42.48
N GLY A 320 10.02 -91.64 42.18
CA GLY A 320 8.76 -91.51 42.91
C GLY A 320 7.87 -92.75 42.77
N GLU A 321 7.73 -93.30 41.56
CA GLU A 321 6.99 -94.54 41.29
C GLU A 321 7.66 -95.76 41.95
N GLN A 322 8.99 -95.86 41.87
CA GLN A 322 9.76 -96.90 42.53
C GLN A 322 9.57 -96.84 44.05
N LEU A 323 9.66 -95.64 44.64
CA LEU A 323 9.46 -95.43 46.07
C LEU A 323 8.03 -95.78 46.49
N THR A 324 7.02 -95.36 45.71
CA THR A 324 5.61 -95.70 45.93
C THR A 324 5.39 -97.21 45.91
N THR A 325 5.99 -97.91 44.95
CA THR A 325 5.89 -99.38 44.84
C THR A 325 6.56 -100.07 46.02
N GLN A 326 7.77 -99.65 46.41
CA GLN A 326 8.51 -100.19 47.56
C GLN A 326 7.73 -99.99 48.86
N VAL A 327 7.20 -98.79 49.08
CA VAL A 327 6.38 -98.45 50.25
C VAL A 327 5.09 -99.26 50.29
N THR A 328 4.42 -99.44 49.14
CA THR A 328 3.18 -100.23 49.05
C THR A 328 3.45 -101.71 49.36
N ARG A 329 4.54 -102.29 48.84
CA ARG A 329 4.97 -103.66 49.16
C ARG A 329 5.24 -103.82 50.65
N TYR A 330 6.06 -102.96 51.23
CA TYR A 330 6.35 -102.96 52.67
C TYR A 330 5.07 -102.86 53.52
N ASN A 331 4.12 -102.00 53.15
CA ASN A 331 2.83 -101.89 53.84
C ASN A 331 1.97 -103.17 53.73
N ASN A 332 2.00 -103.86 52.60
CA ASN A 332 1.31 -105.14 52.43
C ASN A 332 1.99 -106.26 53.24
N ASP A 333 3.32 -106.27 53.26
CA ASP A 333 4.12 -107.28 53.96
C ASP A 333 4.04 -107.15 55.49
N LEU A 334 3.75 -105.95 56.01
CA LEU A 334 3.42 -105.72 57.43
C LEU A 334 2.19 -106.52 57.92
N ALA A 335 1.30 -106.96 57.02
CA ALA A 335 0.18 -107.82 57.39
C ALA A 335 0.61 -109.27 57.69
N VAL A 336 1.81 -109.69 57.24
CA VAL A 336 2.31 -111.07 57.29
C VAL A 336 3.57 -111.19 58.16
N PHE A 337 4.44 -110.18 58.16
CA PHE A 337 5.73 -110.20 58.84
C PHE A 337 5.81 -109.16 59.98
N GLN A 338 6.53 -109.50 61.05
CA GLN A 338 6.82 -108.54 62.11
C GLN A 338 7.79 -107.45 61.63
N PRO A 339 7.65 -106.18 62.07
CA PRO A 339 8.48 -105.06 61.63
C PRO A 339 10.00 -105.22 61.85
N GLY A 340 10.40 -106.10 62.77
CA GLY A 340 11.80 -106.39 63.08
C GLY A 340 12.37 -107.63 62.39
N SER A 341 11.62 -108.27 61.49
CA SER A 341 12.11 -109.45 60.75
C SER A 341 13.15 -109.05 59.70
N GLU A 342 14.08 -109.97 59.39
CA GLU A 342 15.18 -109.73 58.45
C GLU A 342 14.69 -109.23 57.06
N PRO A 343 13.63 -109.79 56.44
CA PRO A 343 13.09 -109.26 55.19
C PRO A 343 12.56 -107.82 55.31
N MET A 344 11.85 -107.51 56.39
CA MET A 344 11.30 -106.17 56.64
C MET A 344 12.41 -105.13 56.88
N MET A 345 13.51 -105.53 57.51
CA MET A 345 14.68 -104.66 57.70
C MET A 345 15.36 -104.34 56.36
N LEU A 346 15.48 -105.31 55.45
CA LEU A 346 16.05 -105.11 54.12
C LEU A 346 15.18 -104.18 53.27
N ASP A 347 13.86 -104.38 53.25
CA ASP A 347 12.94 -103.50 52.52
C ASP A 347 12.96 -102.08 53.06
N ARG A 348 13.02 -101.93 54.40
CA ARG A 348 13.17 -100.62 55.05
C ARG A 348 14.46 -99.92 54.66
N GLU A 349 15.58 -100.66 54.60
CA GLU A 349 16.86 -100.10 54.16
C GLU A 349 16.78 -99.66 52.70
N GLN A 350 16.16 -100.47 51.84
CA GLN A 350 15.99 -100.15 50.43
C GLN A 350 15.11 -98.90 50.24
N ILE A 351 13.98 -98.80 50.94
CA ILE A 351 13.12 -97.60 50.96
C ILE A 351 13.91 -96.37 51.41
N THR A 352 14.73 -96.51 52.46
CA THR A 352 15.52 -95.40 53.00
C THR A 352 16.55 -94.92 51.97
N ARG A 353 17.25 -95.84 51.30
CA ARG A 353 18.22 -95.52 50.24
C ARG A 353 17.55 -94.85 49.05
N THR A 354 16.45 -95.41 48.53
CA THR A 354 15.69 -94.82 47.42
C THR A 354 15.16 -93.43 47.78
N ARG A 355 14.63 -93.25 49.01
CA ARG A 355 14.16 -91.95 49.51
C ARG A 355 15.29 -90.93 49.58
N GLN A 356 16.47 -91.30 50.05
CA GLN A 356 17.62 -90.39 50.08
C GLN A 356 18.07 -89.98 48.69
N GLN A 357 18.09 -90.92 47.73
CA GLN A 357 18.39 -90.62 46.32
C GLN A 357 17.35 -89.67 45.72
N PHE A 358 16.06 -89.95 45.95
CA PHE A 358 14.95 -89.11 45.53
C PHE A 358 15.06 -87.68 46.07
N LEU A 359 15.25 -87.51 47.39
CA LEU A 359 15.38 -86.20 48.03
C LEU A 359 16.59 -85.43 47.50
N LYS A 360 17.72 -86.12 47.25
CA LYS A 360 18.92 -85.51 46.66
C LYS A 360 18.66 -84.99 45.25
N ILE A 361 17.98 -85.77 44.41
CA ILE A 361 17.66 -85.36 43.03
C ILE A 361 16.67 -84.19 43.02
N VAL A 362 15.63 -84.23 43.86
CA VAL A 362 14.70 -83.09 44.01
C VAL A 362 15.45 -81.83 44.47
N SER A 363 16.33 -81.94 45.46
CA SER A 363 17.15 -80.82 45.93
C SER A 363 18.06 -80.26 44.83
N ASN A 364 18.73 -81.13 44.08
CA ASN A 364 19.56 -80.72 42.94
C ASN A 364 18.72 -80.00 41.88
N ARG A 365 17.52 -80.51 41.57
CA ARG A 365 16.62 -79.88 40.59
C ARG A 365 16.10 -78.54 41.08
N ILE A 366 15.80 -78.39 42.37
CA ILE A 366 15.44 -77.08 42.97
C ILE A 366 16.57 -76.07 42.76
N GLN A 367 17.82 -76.48 42.99
CA GLN A 367 18.99 -75.61 42.79
C GLN A 367 19.17 -75.22 41.32
N GLU A 368 19.12 -76.20 40.41
CA GLU A 368 19.19 -75.96 38.96
C GLU A 368 18.09 -75.00 38.49
N ARG A 369 16.83 -75.27 38.87
CA ARG A 369 15.69 -74.42 38.51
C ARG A 369 15.75 -73.03 39.11
N THR A 370 16.29 -72.90 40.33
CA THR A 370 16.53 -71.57 40.93
C THR A 370 17.55 -70.78 40.09
N SER A 371 18.61 -71.43 39.62
CA SER A 371 19.59 -70.82 38.72
C SER A 371 18.98 -70.47 37.36
N ASP A 372 18.20 -71.36 36.75
CA ASP A 372 17.51 -71.12 35.47
C ASP A 372 16.59 -69.89 35.56
N LEU A 373 15.81 -69.78 36.65
CA LEU A 373 14.92 -68.64 36.87
C LEU A 373 15.69 -67.33 37.06
N ALA A 374 16.86 -67.36 37.71
CA ALA A 374 17.72 -66.18 37.83
C ALA A 374 18.23 -65.72 36.45
N ILE A 375 18.60 -66.66 35.58
CA ILE A 375 19.00 -66.35 34.20
C ILE A 375 17.82 -65.75 33.41
N ILE A 376 16.64 -66.35 33.49
CA ILE A 376 15.43 -65.83 32.83
C ILE A 376 15.09 -64.42 33.34
N SER A 377 15.18 -64.18 34.64
CA SER A 377 14.97 -62.86 35.23
C SER A 377 15.96 -61.84 34.68
N SER A 378 17.25 -62.20 34.59
CA SER A 378 18.27 -61.32 34.00
C SER A 378 17.97 -60.99 32.53
N VAL A 379 17.46 -61.94 31.75
CA VAL A 379 17.05 -61.70 30.34
C VAL A 379 15.84 -60.77 30.27
N ILE A 380 14.86 -60.92 31.18
CA ILE A 380 13.70 -60.04 31.31
C ILE A 380 14.15 -58.60 31.62
N ASP A 381 15.10 -58.43 32.56
CA ASP A 381 15.61 -57.11 32.93
C ASP A 381 16.35 -56.44 31.77
N GLN A 382 17.21 -57.20 31.06
CA GLN A 382 17.91 -56.71 29.87
C GLN A 382 16.94 -56.29 28.75
N LYS A 383 15.92 -57.09 28.47
CA LYS A 383 14.89 -56.76 27.47
C LYS A 383 14.07 -55.55 27.87
N THR A 384 13.69 -55.47 29.15
CA THR A 384 12.96 -54.32 29.69
C THR A 384 13.78 -53.03 29.56
N ALA A 385 15.08 -53.08 29.89
CA ALA A 385 16.00 -51.96 29.71
C ALA A 385 16.14 -51.55 28.24
N ARG A 386 16.25 -52.52 27.32
CA ARG A 386 16.34 -52.27 25.87
C ARG A 386 15.07 -51.60 25.32
N ILE A 387 13.90 -52.03 25.76
CA ILE A 387 12.62 -51.41 25.38
C ILE A 387 12.55 -49.98 25.92
N ALA A 388 12.99 -49.74 27.15
CA ALA A 388 13.04 -48.40 27.73
C ALA A 388 13.99 -47.48 26.94
N ASP A 389 15.15 -47.97 26.52
CA ASP A 389 16.09 -47.24 25.65
C ASP A 389 15.44 -46.87 24.32
N TYR A 390 14.75 -47.80 23.66
CA TYR A 390 14.00 -47.51 22.44
C TYR A 390 12.91 -46.46 22.65
N LYS A 391 12.16 -46.53 23.76
CA LYS A 391 11.14 -45.53 24.11
C LYS A 391 11.76 -44.14 24.32
N ASN A 392 12.86 -44.04 25.06
CA ASN A 392 13.57 -42.78 25.28
C ASN A 392 14.11 -42.19 23.97
N ARG A 393 14.67 -43.03 23.10
CA ARG A 393 15.16 -42.60 21.79
C ARG A 393 14.02 -42.10 20.90
N ILE A 394 12.85 -42.77 20.90
CA ILE A 394 11.67 -42.29 20.18
C ILE A 394 11.23 -40.92 20.68
N HIS A 395 11.22 -40.68 21.99
CA HIS A 395 10.88 -39.35 22.53
C HIS A 395 11.83 -38.26 22.01
N GLN A 396 13.15 -38.50 22.03
CA GLN A 396 14.14 -37.57 21.47
C GLN A 396 13.92 -37.31 19.97
N LEU A 397 13.63 -38.37 19.20
CA LEU A 397 13.35 -38.26 17.77
C LEU A 397 12.06 -37.46 17.51
N GLN A 398 11.01 -37.65 18.30
CA GLN A 398 9.74 -36.93 18.18
C GLN A 398 9.88 -35.44 18.50
N GLU A 399 10.59 -35.08 19.56
CA GLU A 399 10.88 -33.68 19.89
C GLU A 399 11.65 -33.00 18.76
N THR A 400 12.67 -33.68 18.23
CA THR A 400 13.45 -33.21 17.10
C THR A 400 12.60 -33.06 15.84
N GLN A 401 11.74 -34.04 15.55
CA GLN A 401 10.83 -34.00 14.41
C GLN A 401 9.82 -32.84 14.50
N SER A 402 9.39 -32.48 15.70
CA SER A 402 8.55 -31.30 15.90
C SER A 402 9.30 -30.01 15.52
N LYS A 403 10.56 -29.87 15.96
CA LYS A 403 11.42 -28.73 15.59
C LYS A 403 11.71 -28.69 14.09
N LEU A 404 12.04 -29.84 13.49
CA LEU A 404 12.26 -29.95 12.04
C LEU A 404 11.03 -29.52 11.24
N ARG A 405 9.82 -29.97 11.63
CA ARG A 405 8.57 -29.54 10.97
C ARG A 405 8.35 -28.03 11.05
N GLN A 406 8.65 -27.42 12.20
CA GLN A 406 8.55 -25.97 12.36
C GLN A 406 9.52 -25.24 11.41
N MET A 407 10.76 -25.71 11.32
CA MET A 407 11.78 -25.13 10.45
C MET A 407 11.45 -25.34 8.97
N ASP A 408 11.01 -26.53 8.57
CA ASP A 408 10.57 -26.82 7.20
C ASP A 408 9.39 -25.90 6.82
N THR A 409 8.46 -25.64 7.74
CA THR A 409 7.35 -24.69 7.51
C THR A 409 7.88 -23.28 7.29
N GLU A 410 8.84 -22.82 8.10
CA GLU A 410 9.45 -21.49 7.96
C GLU A 410 10.25 -21.35 6.67
N ILE A 411 11.06 -22.36 6.32
CA ILE A 411 11.81 -22.43 5.06
C ILE A 411 10.85 -22.33 3.87
N ASN A 412 9.77 -23.12 3.87
CA ASN A 412 8.77 -23.09 2.79
C ASN A 412 8.06 -21.74 2.70
N ALA A 413 7.72 -21.12 3.83
CA ALA A 413 7.12 -19.79 3.85
C ALA A 413 8.08 -18.72 3.31
N LEU A 414 9.37 -18.80 3.66
CA LEU A 414 10.40 -17.89 3.14
C LEU A 414 10.62 -18.08 1.64
N HIS A 415 10.65 -19.32 1.15
CA HIS A 415 10.71 -19.61 -0.28
C HIS A 415 9.52 -19.03 -1.04
N ALA A 416 8.30 -19.25 -0.54
CA ALA A 416 7.09 -18.71 -1.16
C ALA A 416 7.04 -17.18 -1.14
N ALA A 417 7.47 -16.56 -0.03
CA ALA A 417 7.55 -15.11 0.09
C ALA A 417 8.60 -14.53 -0.87
N PHE A 418 9.78 -15.15 -0.96
CA PHE A 418 10.84 -14.71 -1.85
C PHE A 418 10.47 -14.88 -3.32
N SER A 419 9.87 -16.01 -3.72
CA SER A 419 9.44 -16.24 -5.10
C SER A 419 8.39 -15.22 -5.53
N THR A 420 7.40 -14.96 -4.68
CA THR A 420 6.38 -13.92 -4.90
C THR A 420 7.02 -12.54 -5.05
N TYR A 421 7.95 -12.19 -4.15
CA TYR A 421 8.65 -10.91 -4.20
C TYR A 421 9.51 -10.76 -5.47
N ALA A 422 10.23 -11.82 -5.86
CA ALA A 422 11.02 -11.86 -7.09
C ALA A 422 10.15 -11.72 -8.34
N GLN A 423 9.00 -12.39 -8.37
CA GLN A 423 8.03 -12.24 -9.45
C GLN A 423 7.51 -10.81 -9.55
N ARG A 424 7.12 -10.19 -8.42
CA ARG A 424 6.68 -8.78 -8.41
C ARG A 424 7.75 -7.81 -8.88
N PHE A 425 9.00 -8.05 -8.53
CA PHE A 425 10.12 -7.24 -9.02
C PHE A 425 10.35 -7.43 -10.53
N ALA A 426 10.19 -8.64 -11.04
CA ALA A 426 10.24 -8.89 -12.49
C ALA A 426 9.07 -8.20 -13.22
N GLU A 427 7.85 -8.27 -12.67
CA GLU A 427 6.66 -7.59 -13.19
C GLU A 427 6.84 -6.06 -13.18
N SER A 428 7.38 -5.47 -12.10
CA SER A 428 7.65 -4.03 -12.06
C SER A 428 8.76 -3.62 -13.03
N SER A 429 9.83 -4.42 -13.13
CA SER A 429 10.95 -4.15 -14.04
C SER A 429 10.54 -4.23 -15.51
N THR A 430 9.66 -5.18 -15.86
CA THR A 430 9.08 -5.29 -17.21
C THR A 430 8.05 -4.21 -17.49
N ALA A 431 7.25 -3.83 -16.50
CA ALA A 431 6.39 -2.65 -16.61
C ALA A 431 7.21 -1.41 -16.96
N ARG A 432 8.34 -1.13 -16.27
CA ARG A 432 9.23 0.00 -16.58
C ARG A 432 9.66 0.06 -18.05
N LEU A 433 9.91 -1.09 -18.68
CA LEU A 433 10.32 -1.17 -20.09
C LEU A 433 9.16 -0.89 -21.07
N LEU A 434 7.92 -1.17 -20.65
CA LEU A 434 6.71 -0.99 -21.44
C LEU A 434 6.01 0.37 -21.18
N ASP A 435 6.26 1.01 -20.02
CA ASP A 435 5.52 2.18 -19.52
C ASP A 435 5.97 3.54 -20.06
N ASN A 436 7.01 3.58 -20.91
CA ASN A 436 7.40 4.82 -21.60
C ASN A 436 6.28 5.39 -22.52
N ASP A 437 5.18 4.66 -22.73
CA ASP A 437 4.04 5.07 -23.56
C ASP A 437 2.68 5.10 -22.81
N LEU A 438 2.63 4.87 -21.49
CA LEU A 438 1.37 4.68 -20.73
C LEU A 438 1.16 5.66 -19.56
N SER A 439 1.59 6.93 -19.71
CA SER A 439 1.11 7.99 -18.82
C SER A 439 -0.43 8.05 -18.88
N ASN A 440 -1.09 7.93 -17.73
CA ASN A 440 -2.54 8.07 -17.58
C ASN A 440 -3.04 9.51 -17.85
N ALA A 441 -2.27 10.36 -18.51
CA ALA A 441 -2.70 11.65 -19.04
C ALA A 441 -2.09 11.84 -20.43
N ARG A 442 -2.90 12.27 -21.40
CA ARG A 442 -2.46 12.53 -22.77
C ARG A 442 -2.96 13.90 -23.21
N VAL A 443 -2.17 14.57 -24.05
CA VAL A 443 -2.61 15.82 -24.69
C VAL A 443 -3.70 15.47 -25.69
N LEU A 444 -4.92 15.92 -25.44
CA LEU A 444 -6.07 15.72 -26.32
C LEU A 444 -6.05 16.69 -27.50
N SER A 445 -5.79 17.97 -27.20
CA SER A 445 -5.63 19.03 -28.20
C SER A 445 -4.38 19.82 -27.85
N PRO A 446 -3.31 19.77 -28.68
CA PRO A 446 -2.12 20.56 -28.45
C PRO A 446 -2.43 22.06 -28.58
N PRO A 447 -1.63 22.93 -27.95
CA PRO A 447 -1.78 24.37 -28.13
C PRO A 447 -1.50 24.74 -29.57
N TYR A 448 -2.36 25.59 -30.13
CA TYR A 448 -2.17 26.18 -31.46
C TYR A 448 -2.00 27.70 -31.34
N GLU A 449 -1.49 28.32 -32.40
CA GLU A 449 -1.30 29.76 -32.48
C GLU A 449 -2.60 30.41 -33.00
N PRO A 450 -3.34 31.17 -32.16
CA PRO A 450 -4.58 31.82 -32.58
C PRO A 450 -4.30 33.02 -33.49
N THR A 451 -5.06 33.12 -34.58
CA THR A 451 -4.93 34.22 -35.56
C THR A 451 -5.69 35.48 -35.13
N ASP A 452 -6.77 35.32 -34.36
CA ASP A 452 -7.66 36.41 -33.95
C ASP A 452 -7.38 36.84 -32.50
N PRO A 453 -7.28 38.16 -32.21
CA PRO A 453 -7.09 38.66 -30.85
C PRO A 453 -8.37 38.45 -30.02
N ALA A 454 -8.21 37.91 -28.81
CA ALA A 454 -9.32 37.73 -27.85
C ALA A 454 -9.77 39.08 -27.25
N PHE A 455 -8.83 40.01 -27.08
CA PHE A 455 -9.06 41.37 -26.61
C PHE A 455 -8.08 42.34 -27.30
N PRO A 456 -8.47 43.60 -27.58
CA PRO A 456 -9.79 44.21 -27.44
C PRO A 456 -10.77 43.77 -28.54
N LYS A 457 -12.08 43.73 -28.23
CA LYS A 457 -13.14 43.40 -29.21
C LYS A 457 -13.71 44.69 -29.84
N PRO A 458 -13.18 45.18 -30.99
CA PRO A 458 -13.57 46.48 -31.55
C PRO A 458 -15.06 46.54 -31.89
N LEU A 459 -15.65 45.42 -32.33
CA LEU A 459 -17.08 45.32 -32.64
C LEU A 459 -17.98 45.57 -31.42
N LEU A 460 -17.48 45.33 -30.20
CA LEU A 460 -18.20 45.67 -28.97
C LEU A 460 -17.83 47.06 -28.47
N ILE A 461 -16.54 47.43 -28.47
CA ILE A 461 -16.06 48.68 -27.87
C ILE A 461 -16.54 49.91 -28.63
N ILE A 462 -16.51 49.89 -29.97
CA ILE A 462 -16.85 51.06 -30.79
C ILE A 462 -18.33 51.49 -30.64
N PRO A 463 -19.35 50.62 -30.79
CA PRO A 463 -20.74 51.05 -30.66
C PRO A 463 -21.08 51.47 -29.22
N PHE A 464 -20.57 50.76 -28.21
CA PHE A 464 -20.75 51.17 -26.82
C PHE A 464 -20.04 52.51 -26.54
N GLY A 465 -18.85 52.73 -27.08
CA GLY A 465 -18.13 54.01 -26.99
C GLY A 465 -18.87 55.15 -27.68
N MET A 466 -19.48 54.91 -28.85
CA MET A 466 -20.32 55.90 -29.53
C MET A 466 -21.59 56.23 -28.74
N LEU A 467 -22.27 55.21 -28.21
CA LEU A 467 -23.49 55.41 -27.40
C LEU A 467 -23.19 56.19 -26.12
N THR A 468 -22.15 55.79 -25.39
CA THR A 468 -21.72 56.49 -24.17
C THR A 468 -21.23 57.91 -24.48
N GLY A 469 -20.54 58.12 -25.60
CA GLY A 469 -20.15 59.45 -26.06
C GLY A 469 -21.33 60.37 -26.39
N LEU A 470 -22.40 59.83 -26.99
CA LEU A 470 -23.62 60.59 -27.26
C LEU A 470 -24.31 61.01 -25.96
N LEU A 471 -24.45 60.08 -25.01
CA LEU A 471 -25.04 60.35 -23.70
C LEU A 471 -24.23 61.39 -22.93
N LEU A 472 -22.90 61.29 -22.94
CA LEU A 472 -22.01 62.28 -22.31
C LEU A 472 -22.11 63.65 -22.97
N ALA A 473 -22.21 63.72 -24.31
CA ALA A 473 -22.35 64.99 -25.01
C ALA A 473 -23.67 65.69 -24.66
N ILE A 474 -24.77 64.94 -24.54
CA ILE A 474 -26.07 65.45 -24.11
C ILE A 474 -25.97 65.93 -22.65
N ALA A 475 -25.46 65.08 -21.75
CA ALA A 475 -25.35 65.41 -20.33
C ALA A 475 -24.53 66.68 -20.09
N LEU A 476 -23.41 66.85 -20.79
CA LEU A 476 -22.54 68.02 -20.65
C LEU A 476 -23.24 69.32 -21.09
N VAL A 477 -24.05 69.26 -22.14
CA VAL A 477 -24.87 70.41 -22.56
C VAL A 477 -25.91 70.79 -21.51
N TYR A 478 -26.57 69.81 -20.88
CA TYR A 478 -27.51 70.10 -19.79
C TYR A 478 -26.83 70.74 -18.59
N VAL A 479 -25.67 70.22 -18.18
CA VAL A 479 -24.90 70.80 -17.10
C VAL A 479 -24.52 72.24 -17.44
N ARG A 480 -24.07 72.51 -18.67
CA ARG A 480 -23.76 73.88 -19.11
C ARG A 480 -24.99 74.79 -19.10
N GLU A 481 -26.12 74.31 -19.62
CA GLU A 481 -27.37 75.09 -19.67
C GLU A 481 -27.88 75.42 -18.26
N PHE A 482 -27.75 74.49 -17.31
CA PHE A 482 -28.12 74.72 -15.92
C PHE A 482 -27.34 75.89 -15.27
N PHE A 483 -26.11 76.14 -15.72
CA PHE A 483 -25.31 77.28 -15.24
C PHE A 483 -25.47 78.56 -16.10
N ASP A 484 -26.27 78.51 -17.18
CA ASP A 484 -26.47 79.64 -18.09
C ASP A 484 -27.69 80.48 -17.69
N HIS A 485 -27.45 81.71 -17.23
CA HIS A 485 -28.47 82.59 -16.65
C HIS A 485 -29.03 83.65 -17.64
N HIS A 486 -28.85 83.47 -18.95
CA HIS A 486 -29.32 84.44 -19.96
C HIS A 486 -30.83 84.29 -20.26
N PHE A 487 -31.52 85.41 -20.47
CA PHE A 487 -32.90 85.41 -20.98
C PHE A 487 -32.91 85.04 -22.46
N LYS A 488 -33.47 83.88 -22.80
CA LYS A 488 -33.46 83.33 -24.18
C LYS A 488 -34.78 83.52 -24.92
N HIS A 489 -35.86 83.81 -24.19
CA HIS A 489 -37.19 84.02 -24.78
C HIS A 489 -37.79 85.36 -24.42
N PRO A 490 -38.50 86.02 -25.36
CA PRO A 490 -39.28 87.21 -25.02
C PRO A 490 -40.32 86.93 -23.94
N ALA A 491 -40.90 85.72 -23.94
CA ALA A 491 -41.84 85.28 -22.92
C ALA A 491 -41.21 85.19 -21.51
N GLN A 492 -39.94 84.80 -21.40
CA GLN A 492 -39.22 84.77 -20.12
C GLN A 492 -39.06 86.18 -19.55
N ILE A 493 -38.75 87.17 -20.39
CA ILE A 493 -38.67 88.59 -19.99
C ILE A 493 -40.03 89.06 -19.46
N SER A 494 -41.13 88.74 -20.14
CA SER A 494 -42.47 89.14 -19.66
C SER A 494 -42.90 88.44 -18.37
N HIS A 495 -42.46 87.20 -18.14
CA HIS A 495 -42.86 86.42 -16.97
C HIS A 495 -42.01 86.73 -15.73
N GLU A 496 -40.71 86.87 -15.89
CA GLU A 496 -39.74 87.12 -14.80
C GLU A 496 -39.67 88.60 -14.41
N LEU A 497 -39.76 89.52 -15.39
CA LEU A 497 -39.62 90.97 -15.16
C LEU A 497 -40.96 91.71 -15.17
N GLY A 498 -42.06 91.06 -15.56
CA GLY A 498 -43.41 91.64 -15.60
C GLY A 498 -43.61 92.73 -16.67
N LEU A 499 -42.69 92.86 -17.62
CA LEU A 499 -42.69 93.91 -18.65
C LEU A 499 -43.25 93.41 -19.99
N PRO A 500 -44.07 94.20 -20.71
CA PRO A 500 -44.54 93.83 -22.04
C PRO A 500 -43.41 93.90 -23.07
N VAL A 501 -43.28 92.85 -23.90
CA VAL A 501 -42.32 92.84 -25.03
C VAL A 501 -42.90 93.64 -26.19
N LEU A 502 -42.22 94.73 -26.55
CA LEU A 502 -42.68 95.65 -27.61
C LEU A 502 -42.19 95.25 -29.01
N LEU A 503 -40.98 94.69 -29.12
CA LEU A 503 -40.37 94.32 -30.38
C LEU A 503 -39.40 93.15 -30.17
N VAL A 504 -39.41 92.19 -31.09
CA VAL A 504 -38.40 91.14 -31.18
C VAL A 504 -37.70 91.30 -32.51
N ILE A 505 -36.40 91.58 -32.48
CA ILE A 505 -35.56 91.61 -33.68
C ILE A 505 -34.82 90.28 -33.73
N ASN A 506 -35.16 89.45 -34.70
CA ASN A 506 -34.44 88.20 -34.95
C ASN A 506 -33.22 88.51 -35.80
N ASP A 507 -32.03 88.29 -35.24
CA ASP A 507 -30.80 88.29 -36.02
C ASP A 507 -30.77 87.03 -36.91
N GLN A 508 -30.95 87.19 -38.21
CA GLN A 508 -30.77 86.10 -39.15
C GLN A 508 -29.28 85.91 -39.40
N ASN A 509 -28.65 85.09 -38.55
CA ASN A 509 -27.30 84.61 -38.78
C ASN A 509 -27.27 83.75 -40.06
N VAL A 510 -26.90 84.35 -41.18
CA VAL A 510 -26.61 83.64 -42.42
C VAL A 510 -25.38 82.78 -42.14
N SER A 511 -25.56 81.46 -42.07
CA SER A 511 -24.44 80.55 -41.83
C SER A 511 -23.45 80.70 -42.99
N PRO A 512 -22.16 80.97 -42.72
CA PRO A 512 -21.18 81.15 -43.79
C PRO A 512 -21.05 79.88 -44.63
N THR A 513 -21.16 80.02 -45.94
CA THR A 513 -20.98 78.92 -46.91
C THR A 513 -19.56 78.38 -46.78
N ASN A 514 -19.39 77.06 -46.63
CA ASN A 514 -18.08 76.44 -46.51
C ASN A 514 -17.24 76.71 -47.78
N PRO A 515 -16.10 77.41 -47.69
CA PRO A 515 -15.29 77.76 -48.85
C PRO A 515 -14.46 76.59 -49.40
N HIS A 516 -14.44 75.45 -48.70
CA HIS A 516 -13.63 74.29 -49.08
C HIS A 516 -14.44 73.24 -49.86
N PRO A 517 -13.83 72.58 -50.86
CA PRO A 517 -14.47 71.48 -51.60
C PRO A 517 -14.86 70.34 -50.66
N ASN A 518 -16.00 69.72 -50.96
CA ASN A 518 -16.58 68.62 -50.19
C ASN A 518 -15.55 67.49 -50.01
N TRP A 519 -15.54 66.84 -48.84
CA TRP A 519 -14.67 65.70 -48.48
C TRP A 519 -13.17 66.00 -48.30
N THR A 520 -12.79 67.27 -48.12
CA THR A 520 -11.41 67.63 -47.74
C THR A 520 -11.25 67.79 -46.22
N VAL A 521 -10.05 67.54 -45.68
CA VAL A 521 -9.75 67.74 -44.24
C VAL A 521 -10.07 69.19 -43.80
N PRO A 522 -9.73 70.25 -44.56
CA PRO A 522 -10.14 71.62 -44.24
C PRO A 522 -11.66 71.83 -44.22
N SER A 523 -12.41 71.15 -45.11
CA SER A 523 -13.88 71.17 -45.13
C SER A 523 -14.47 70.52 -43.87
N PHE A 524 -13.91 69.39 -43.43
CA PHE A 524 -14.29 68.74 -42.18
C PHE A 524 -13.99 69.63 -40.97
N VAL A 525 -12.78 70.22 -40.90
CA VAL A 525 -12.40 71.14 -39.81
C VAL A 525 -13.29 72.38 -39.79
N HIS A 526 -13.61 72.96 -40.95
CA HIS A 526 -14.55 74.08 -41.07
C HIS A 526 -15.94 73.70 -40.55
N TRP A 527 -16.42 72.50 -40.88
CA TRP A 527 -17.70 71.95 -40.42
C TRP A 527 -17.71 71.54 -38.93
N VAL A 528 -16.58 71.17 -38.33
CA VAL A 528 -16.50 70.94 -36.88
C VAL A 528 -16.45 72.26 -36.11
N ARG A 529 -15.88 73.29 -36.72
CA ARG A 529 -15.71 74.63 -36.13
C ARG A 529 -16.96 75.51 -36.24
N HIS A 530 -17.74 75.42 -37.32
CA HIS A 530 -18.98 76.18 -37.57
C HIS A 530 -20.17 75.22 -37.65
#